data_AF-A0A6V7IVU2-F1
#
_entry.id   AF-A0A6V7IVU2-F1
#
_cell.length_a   1.000
_cell.length_b   1.000
_cell.length_c   1.000
_cell.angle_alpha   90.00
_cell.angle_beta   90.00
_cell.angle_gamma   90.00
#
_symmetry.space_group_name_H-M   'P 1'
#
loop_
_entity.id
_entity.type
_entity.pdbx_description
1 polymer ?
#
loop_
_entity_poly.entity_id
_entity_poly.type
_entity_poly.pdbx_seq_one_letter_code
_entity_poly.pdbx_strand_id
1 'polypeptide(L)'
;LKLSLYEGAIHGVACVWSPLIKKPGRIVNDLIHMTDWLPTLYAAAGGNVDDLGVIDGVNQWPAISKRRDGSRDSVLVNIDEELKMESAIMGHYKLIK
;
A
#
# COMPACT_ATOMS: atom_id res chain seq x y z
N LEU A 1 3.24 11.05 19.89
CA LEU A 1 3.72 10.42 18.65
C LEU A 1 2.52 10.05 17.77
N LYS A 2 2.02 11.06 17.05
CA LYS A 2 1.01 11.03 16.00
C LYS A 2 1.41 12.21 15.10
N LEU A 3 1.30 12.08 13.77
CA LEU A 3 1.80 13.08 12.79
C LEU A 3 3.35 13.13 12.64
N SER A 4 4.07 12.08 13.01
CA SER A 4 5.51 11.96 12.69
C SER A 4 5.74 11.03 11.50
N LEU A 5 6.94 11.09 10.92
CA LEU A 5 7.35 10.22 9.81
C LEU A 5 7.92 8.87 10.28
N TYR A 6 7.94 8.59 11.57
CA TYR A 6 8.44 7.32 12.10
C TYR A 6 7.40 6.20 11.96
N GLU A 7 7.87 4.94 11.89
CA GLU A 7 7.02 3.76 11.68
C GLU A 7 5.81 3.71 12.61
N GLY A 8 5.98 4.01 13.90
CA GLY A 8 4.89 3.97 14.88
C GLY A 8 3.72 4.95 14.59
N ALA A 9 3.91 5.94 13.71
CA ALA A 9 2.86 6.87 13.31
C ALA A 9 2.22 6.52 11.95
N ILE A 10 2.95 5.84 11.06
CA ILE A 10 2.50 5.59 9.67
C ILE A 10 2.21 4.12 9.36
N HIS A 11 2.85 3.19 10.07
CA HIS A 11 2.73 1.75 9.83
C HIS A 11 1.52 1.22 10.61
N GLY A 12 0.37 1.24 9.95
CA GLY A 12 -0.88 0.72 10.49
C GLY A 12 -1.00 -0.81 10.35
N VAL A 13 -1.84 -1.40 11.20
CA VAL A 13 -2.24 -2.81 11.06
C VAL A 13 -3.41 -2.89 10.08
N ALA A 14 -3.34 -3.86 9.15
CA ALA A 14 -4.42 -4.16 8.22
C ALA A 14 -4.73 -5.66 8.21
N CYS A 15 -6.01 -5.99 8.03
CA CYS A 15 -6.45 -7.36 7.77
C CYS A 15 -7.46 -7.35 6.62
N VAL A 16 -7.37 -8.36 5.75
CA VAL A 16 -8.31 -8.56 4.63
C VAL A 16 -8.88 -9.96 4.73
N TRP A 17 -10.20 -10.05 4.63
CA TRP A 17 -10.92 -11.31 4.56
C TRP A 17 -11.82 -11.32 3.34
N SER A 18 -11.82 -12.43 2.61
CA SER A 18 -12.74 -12.68 1.50
C SER A 18 -12.73 -14.16 1.15
N PRO A 19 -13.89 -14.76 0.77
CA PRO A 19 -13.93 -16.11 0.22
C PRO A 19 -13.17 -16.24 -1.12
N LEU A 20 -12.84 -15.12 -1.77
CA LEU A 20 -12.08 -15.09 -3.02
C LEU A 20 -10.57 -15.28 -2.82
N ILE A 21 -10.09 -15.25 -1.58
CA ILE A 21 -8.66 -15.45 -1.26
C ILE A 21 -8.38 -16.95 -1.26
N LYS A 22 -7.52 -17.41 -2.19
CA LYS A 22 -7.24 -18.84 -2.39
C LYS A 22 -6.54 -19.52 -1.22
N LYS A 23 -5.77 -18.76 -0.43
CA LYS A 23 -4.98 -19.24 0.71
C LYS A 23 -5.18 -18.31 1.90
N PRO A 24 -6.30 -18.44 2.65
CA PRO A 24 -6.57 -17.61 3.83
C PRO A 24 -5.62 -17.96 4.98
N GLY A 25 -5.57 -17.11 6.01
CA GLY A 25 -4.77 -17.35 7.23
C GLY A 25 -3.26 -17.16 7.03
N ARG A 26 -2.87 -16.21 6.17
CA ARG A 26 -1.46 -15.93 5.85
C ARG A 26 -1.09 -14.48 6.07
N ILE A 27 0.21 -14.23 6.11
CA ILE A 27 0.79 -12.89 6.14
C ILE A 27 1.11 -12.45 4.70
N VAL A 28 0.88 -11.17 4.42
CA VAL A 28 1.28 -10.46 3.20
C VAL A 28 2.35 -9.47 3.63
N ASN A 29 3.60 -9.65 3.22
CA ASN A 29 4.72 -8.76 3.57
C ASN A 29 5.02 -7.73 2.46
N ASP A 30 4.11 -7.60 1.48
CA ASP A 30 4.24 -6.66 0.38
C ASP A 30 4.03 -5.22 0.87
N LEU A 31 4.67 -4.26 0.20
CA LEU A 31 4.51 -2.85 0.51
C LEU A 31 3.16 -2.34 0.00
N ILE A 32 2.23 -2.08 0.93
CA ILE A 32 0.87 -1.60 0.64
C ILE A 32 0.68 -0.21 1.26
N HIS A 33 0.19 0.74 0.47
CA HIS A 33 -0.11 2.09 0.91
C HIS A 33 -1.62 2.36 0.92
N MET A 34 -2.08 3.36 1.68
CA MET A 34 -3.51 3.69 1.78
C MET A 34 -4.15 4.00 0.42
N THR A 35 -3.39 4.60 -0.50
CA THR A 35 -3.82 4.90 -1.87
C THR A 35 -4.13 3.65 -2.69
N ASP A 36 -3.60 2.49 -2.33
CA ASP A 36 -3.76 1.24 -3.08
C ASP A 36 -5.14 0.62 -2.89
N TRP A 37 -5.86 1.00 -1.83
CA TRP A 37 -7.16 0.39 -1.54
C TRP A 37 -8.19 0.64 -2.63
N LEU A 38 -8.22 1.84 -3.23
CA LEU A 38 -9.14 2.16 -4.32
C LEU A 38 -8.97 1.20 -5.52
N PRO A 39 -7.80 1.12 -6.19
CA PRO A 39 -7.63 0.20 -7.32
C PRO A 39 -7.70 -1.28 -6.92
N THR A 40 -7.27 -1.62 -5.69
CA THR A 40 -7.31 -3.00 -5.19
C THR A 40 -8.75 -3.51 -5.01
N LEU A 41 -9.60 -2.72 -4.35
CA LEU A 41 -11.00 -3.10 -4.11
C LEU A 41 -11.81 -3.06 -5.41
N TYR A 42 -11.52 -2.10 -6.29
CA TYR A 42 -12.17 -2.04 -7.59
C TYR A 42 -11.86 -3.26 -8.46
N ALA A 43 -10.60 -3.67 -8.54
CA ALA A 43 -10.21 -4.91 -9.22
C ALA A 43 -10.78 -6.16 -8.55
N ALA A 44 -10.89 -6.18 -7.21
CA ALA A 44 -11.51 -7.28 -6.48
C ALA A 44 -13.00 -7.44 -6.82
N ALA A 45 -13.70 -6.34 -7.11
CA ALA A 45 -15.08 -6.33 -7.57
C ALA A 45 -15.25 -6.65 -9.07
N GLY A 46 -14.16 -6.89 -9.79
CA GLY A 46 -14.17 -7.18 -11.23
C GLY A 46 -14.08 -5.95 -12.14
N GLY A 47 -13.80 -4.77 -11.59
CA GLY A 47 -13.56 -3.55 -12.36
C GLY A 47 -12.20 -3.54 -13.08
N ASN A 48 -12.09 -2.71 -14.13
CA ASN A 48 -10.83 -2.50 -14.83
C ASN A 48 -10.13 -1.24 -14.29
N VAL A 49 -8.94 -1.40 -13.69
CA VAL A 49 -8.20 -0.29 -13.05
C VAL A 49 -7.91 0.87 -14.00
N ASP A 50 -7.81 0.62 -15.31
CA ASP A 50 -7.63 1.67 -16.32
C ASP A 50 -8.78 2.70 -16.35
N ASP A 51 -9.97 2.30 -15.90
CA ASP A 51 -11.15 3.16 -15.82
C ASP A 51 -11.02 4.24 -14.71
N LEU A 52 -10.07 4.08 -13.79
CA LEU A 52 -9.82 5.04 -12.70
C LEU A 52 -8.96 6.24 -13.12
N GLY A 53 -8.42 6.23 -14.34
CA GLY A 53 -7.52 7.27 -14.83
C GLY A 53 -6.16 7.26 -14.13
N VAL A 54 -5.55 8.44 -13.98
CA VAL A 54 -4.24 8.58 -13.32
C VAL A 54 -4.44 8.66 -11.81
N ILE A 55 -3.96 7.64 -11.10
CA ILE A 55 -4.01 7.53 -9.65
C ILE A 55 -2.64 7.09 -9.10
N ASP A 56 -2.36 7.41 -7.84
CA ASP A 56 -1.10 7.01 -7.18
C ASP A 56 -1.12 5.56 -6.68
N GLY A 57 -2.31 4.99 -6.51
CA GLY A 57 -2.51 3.64 -6.00
C GLY A 57 -2.16 2.57 -7.01
N VAL A 58 -1.66 1.42 -6.53
CA VAL A 58 -1.46 0.22 -7.37
C VAL A 58 -2.41 -0.90 -6.94
N ASN A 59 -2.76 -1.75 -7.90
CA ASN A 59 -3.64 -2.89 -7.63
C ASN A 59 -2.90 -4.03 -6.93
N GLN A 60 -3.16 -4.21 -5.64
CA GLN A 60 -2.57 -5.26 -4.80
C GLN A 60 -3.41 -6.55 -4.80
N TRP A 61 -4.57 -6.59 -5.47
CA TRP A 61 -5.48 -7.73 -5.42
C TRP A 61 -4.84 -9.04 -5.90
N PRO A 62 -3.98 -9.09 -6.94
CA PRO A 62 -3.28 -10.32 -7.31
C PRO A 62 -2.37 -10.85 -6.20
N ALA A 63 -1.66 -9.97 -5.50
CA ALA A 63 -0.81 -10.33 -4.37
C ALA A 63 -1.65 -10.89 -3.21
N ILE A 64 -2.77 -10.23 -2.88
CA ILE A 64 -3.70 -10.63 -1.80
C ILE A 64 -4.44 -11.94 -2.14
N SER A 65 -4.97 -12.09 -3.34
CA SER A 65 -5.84 -13.23 -3.71
C SER A 65 -5.08 -14.49 -4.12
N LYS A 66 -3.90 -14.34 -4.77
CA LYS A 66 -3.19 -15.44 -5.46
C LYS A 66 -1.74 -15.65 -5.03
N ARG A 67 -1.20 -14.86 -4.09
CA ARG A 67 0.21 -14.93 -3.64
C ARG A 67 1.20 -14.73 -4.79
N ARG A 68 0.97 -13.67 -5.57
CA ARG A 68 1.99 -13.12 -6.48
C ARG A 68 2.82 -12.11 -5.70
N ASP A 69 4.05 -11.90 -6.14
CA ASP A 69 4.93 -10.88 -5.59
C ASP A 69 4.26 -9.51 -5.71
N GLY A 70 4.47 -8.67 -4.70
CA GLY A 70 3.91 -7.33 -4.60
C GLY A 70 4.23 -6.46 -5.81
N SER A 71 3.35 -5.49 -6.06
CA SER A 71 3.42 -4.63 -7.24
C SER A 71 4.28 -3.36 -7.05
N ARG A 72 4.93 -3.21 -5.88
CA ARG A 72 5.57 -1.95 -5.48
C ARG A 72 6.84 -2.17 -4.68
N ASP A 73 7.88 -1.45 -5.11
CA ASP A 73 9.18 -1.40 -4.43
C ASP A 73 9.43 -0.10 -3.65
N SER A 74 8.61 0.93 -3.85
CA SER A 74 8.81 2.23 -3.20
C SER A 74 7.51 2.98 -2.91
N VAL A 75 7.49 3.75 -1.82
CA VAL A 75 6.37 4.62 -1.41
C VAL A 75 6.91 5.99 -1.02
N LEU A 76 6.36 7.06 -1.61
CA LEU A 76 6.50 8.40 -1.07
C LEU A 76 5.54 8.54 0.11
N VAL A 77 6.07 8.78 1.31
CA VAL A 77 5.25 8.88 2.53
C VAL A 77 4.70 10.29 2.69
N ASN A 78 5.59 11.29 2.63
CA ASN A 78 5.21 12.69 2.77
C ASN A 78 6.32 13.61 2.25
N ILE A 79 5.93 14.79 1.76
CA ILE A 79 6.78 15.96 1.57
C ILE A 79 5.99 17.14 2.13
N ASP A 80 6.49 17.71 3.22
CA ASP A 80 5.91 18.90 3.85
C ASP A 80 6.96 20.00 3.87
N GLU A 81 6.76 21.01 3.02
CA GLU A 81 7.70 22.13 2.88
C GLU A 81 7.66 23.11 4.06
N GLU A 82 6.52 23.21 4.76
CA GLU A 82 6.36 24.10 5.92
C GLU A 82 7.08 23.53 7.13
N LEU A 83 6.84 22.25 7.42
CA LEU A 83 7.48 21.53 8.52
C LEU A 83 8.86 20.99 8.15
N LYS A 84 9.26 21.11 6.87
CA LYS A 84 10.52 20.59 6.31
C LYS A 84 10.74 19.11 6.62
N MET A 85 9.66 18.33 6.48
CA MET A 85 9.65 16.91 6.77
C MET A 85 9.43 16.12 5.47
N GLU A 86 10.36 15.23 5.16
CA GLU A 86 10.26 14.38 3.98
C GLU A 86 10.59 12.92 4.31
N SER A 87 9.81 12.00 3.76
CA SER A 87 10.06 10.56 3.93
C SER A 87 9.65 9.77 2.71
N ALA A 88 10.50 8.79 2.38
CA ALA A 88 10.24 7.82 1.33
C ALA A 88 10.76 6.45 1.76
N ILE A 89 10.08 5.39 1.32
CA ILE A 89 10.48 3.99 1.50
C ILE A 89 10.91 3.45 0.15
N MET A 90 12.05 2.76 0.11
CA MET A 90 12.58 2.09 -1.07
C MET A 90 13.15 0.73 -0.65
N GLY A 91 12.43 -0.34 -1.00
CA GLY A 91 12.73 -1.70 -0.56
C GLY A 91 12.82 -1.78 0.96
N HIS A 92 14.00 -2.12 1.46
CA HIS A 92 14.28 -2.26 2.89
C HIS A 92 14.80 -0.98 3.56
N TYR A 93 14.89 0.12 2.81
CA TYR A 93 15.42 1.39 3.31
C TYR A 93 14.33 2.44 3.42
N LYS A 94 14.47 3.30 4.42
CA LYS A 94 13.62 4.46 4.62
C LYS A 94 14.47 5.72 4.77
N LEU A 95 14.19 6.71 3.94
CA LEU A 95 14.69 8.06 4.10
C LEU A 95 13.76 8.83 5.04
N ILE A 96 14.34 9.56 6.01
CA ILE A 96 13.65 10.52 6.85
C ILE A 96 14.57 11.75 6.94
N LYS A 97 14.05 12.92 6.60
CA LYS A 97 14.76 14.20 6.69
C LYS A 97 13.83 15.30 7.19
#